data_AF-G3Y7S2-F1
#
_entry.id   AF-G3Y7S2-F1
#
_cell.length_a   1.000
_cell.length_b   1.000
_cell.length_c   1.000
_cell.angle_alpha   90.00
_cell.angle_beta   90.00
_cell.angle_gamma   90.00
#
_symmetry.space_group_name_H-M   'P 1'
#
loop_
_entity.id
_entity.type
_entity.pdbx_description
1 polymer ?
#
loop_
_entity_poly.entity_id
_entity_poly.type
_entity_poly.pdbx_seq_one_letter_code
_entity_poly.pdbx_strand_id
1 'polypeptide(L)'
;MGLSILLGTATASDALLYTVCVNSVAYKFLDTVAAIESDTILAQSLRHSALLYRETAQRALRKIPLFTESSLPLLQATLCGIFLYQGLGDISTCQELTKTACRVCMDIGLHPDATGMHNSNEEEYYCFMWCYILDRNYAWKIGRPGILTLGPDTRVDPPTSRPIISTLLLIYLELAKIQDTMIPFLIDSSTGDWNVCRAFNSIESPSPNWTGLDVSSEMASLNFSYHSIMTSILYLHQIAPGQVAIETCLTSARQELRALITICESNNTPKTVAYLHWTLLYYPITACFALFCNAVATCHHGDFQILKALANCLAHSGTMSQPIATMQNLFQQFVALSRCFLS
;
A
#
# COMPACT_ATOMS: atom_id res chain seq x y z
N MET A 1 26.28 6.18 0.87
CA MET A 1 25.50 7.40 0.52
C MET A 1 25.81 8.59 1.44
N GLY A 2 25.40 8.58 2.71
CA GLY A 2 25.54 9.76 3.60
C GLY A 2 26.98 10.25 3.78
N LEU A 3 27.93 9.32 3.99
CA LEU A 3 29.35 9.67 4.09
C LEU A 3 29.88 10.34 2.81
N SER A 4 29.45 9.90 1.64
CA SER A 4 29.86 10.47 0.35
C SER A 4 29.36 11.91 0.16
N ILE A 5 28.16 12.23 0.69
CA ILE A 5 27.65 13.62 0.72
C ILE A 5 28.51 14.47 1.66
N LEU A 6 28.76 13.99 2.88
CA LEU A 6 29.49 14.74 3.91
C LEU A 6 30.95 15.02 3.50
N LEU A 7 31.60 14.05 2.87
CA LEU A 7 32.98 14.18 2.40
C LEU A 7 33.09 14.86 1.02
N GLY A 8 31.97 15.15 0.35
CA GLY A 8 31.97 15.75 -0.99
C GLY A 8 32.59 14.84 -2.07
N THR A 9 32.54 13.52 -1.89
CA THR A 9 33.15 12.53 -2.80
C THR A 9 32.18 12.01 -3.86
N ALA A 10 30.89 12.28 -3.72
CA ALA A 10 29.88 11.91 -4.72
C ALA A 10 29.95 12.81 -5.96
N THR A 11 29.68 12.24 -7.14
CA THR A 11 29.45 13.06 -8.35
C THR A 11 28.22 13.95 -8.16
N ALA A 12 28.07 15.00 -8.96
CA ALA A 12 26.90 15.88 -8.86
C ALA A 12 25.57 15.12 -9.04
N SER A 13 25.54 14.10 -9.90
CA SER A 13 24.37 13.24 -10.12
C SER A 13 24.12 12.35 -8.89
N ASP A 14 25.15 11.65 -8.40
CA ASP A 14 25.02 10.77 -7.24
C ASP A 14 24.65 11.54 -5.97
N ALA A 15 25.16 12.76 -5.81
CA ALA A 15 24.83 13.62 -4.69
C ALA A 15 23.32 13.91 -4.62
N LEU A 16 22.63 14.09 -5.75
CA LEU A 16 21.18 14.26 -5.78
C LEU A 16 20.46 12.99 -5.32
N LEU A 17 20.82 11.84 -5.88
CA LEU A 17 20.22 10.54 -5.55
C LEU A 17 20.42 10.22 -4.06
N TYR A 18 21.65 10.39 -3.57
CA TYR A 18 21.98 10.14 -2.17
C TYR A 18 21.27 11.14 -1.25
N THR A 19 21.09 12.39 -1.68
CA THR A 19 20.33 13.38 -0.91
C THR A 19 18.89 12.92 -0.73
N VAL A 20 18.24 12.41 -1.78
CA VAL A 20 16.89 11.83 -1.66
C VAL A 20 16.88 10.70 -0.63
N CYS A 21 17.73 9.68 -0.81
CA CYS A 21 17.74 8.51 0.06
C CYS A 21 18.00 8.85 1.53
N VAL A 22 19.07 9.62 1.81
CA VAL A 22 19.49 9.94 3.18
C VAL A 22 18.45 10.79 3.89
N ASN A 23 17.88 11.79 3.21
CA ASN A 23 16.86 12.65 3.81
C ASN A 23 15.54 11.90 4.00
N SER A 24 15.17 10.98 3.09
CA SER A 24 13.97 10.15 3.26
C SER A 24 14.08 9.20 4.46
N VAL A 25 15.24 8.57 4.65
CA VAL A 25 15.50 7.71 5.82
C VAL A 25 15.48 8.53 7.11
N ALA A 26 16.14 9.70 7.13
CA ALA A 26 16.13 10.60 8.29
C ALA A 26 14.71 11.07 8.62
N TYR A 27 13.92 11.47 7.61
CA TYR A 27 12.51 11.80 7.78
C TYR A 27 11.74 10.65 8.42
N LYS A 28 11.81 9.45 7.85
CA LYS A 28 11.02 8.31 8.33
C LYS A 28 11.41 7.89 9.75
N PHE A 29 12.71 7.92 10.06
CA PHE A 29 13.20 7.64 11.40
C PHE A 29 12.68 8.67 12.41
N LEU A 30 12.88 9.97 12.15
CA LEU A 30 12.46 11.03 13.08
C LEU A 30 10.95 11.09 13.25
N ASP A 31 10.18 10.88 12.18
CA ASP A 31 8.72 10.83 12.24
C ASP A 31 8.23 9.66 13.11
N THR A 32 8.87 8.49 13.00
CA THR A 32 8.57 7.31 13.83
C THR A 32 8.93 7.56 15.29
N VAL A 33 10.12 8.10 15.57
CA VAL A 33 10.55 8.41 16.95
C VAL A 33 9.65 9.47 17.57
N ALA A 34 9.30 10.51 16.83
CA ALA A 34 8.41 11.57 17.31
C ALA A 34 6.97 11.09 17.59
N ALA A 35 6.55 9.95 17.02
CA ALA A 35 5.25 9.36 17.29
C ALA A 35 5.18 8.60 18.62
N ILE A 36 6.32 8.15 19.15
CA ILE A 36 6.43 7.42 20.43
C ILE A 36 7.06 8.26 21.55
N GLU A 37 7.59 9.44 21.22
CA GLU A 37 8.19 10.35 22.20
C GLU A 37 7.14 10.95 23.14
N SER A 38 7.42 10.86 24.44
CA SER A 38 6.59 11.35 25.53
C SER A 38 6.80 12.83 25.82
N ASP A 39 8.02 13.33 25.64
CA ASP A 39 8.35 14.75 25.81
C ASP A 39 7.80 15.56 24.65
N THR A 40 6.83 16.42 24.95
CA THR A 40 6.14 17.23 23.94
C THR A 40 7.06 18.19 23.17
N ILE A 41 8.09 18.75 23.82
CA ILE A 41 9.02 19.71 23.22
C ILE A 41 9.97 18.97 22.29
N LEU A 42 10.53 17.85 22.76
CA LEU A 42 11.38 16.99 21.94
C LEU A 42 10.60 16.44 20.75
N ALA A 43 9.39 15.92 20.97
CA ALA A 43 8.53 15.42 19.90
C ALA A 43 8.23 16.49 18.85
N GLN A 44 7.96 17.74 19.26
CA GLN A 44 7.74 18.84 18.33
C GLN A 44 9.00 19.20 17.54
N SER A 45 10.17 19.22 18.18
CA SER A 45 11.47 19.46 17.54
C SER A 45 11.81 18.36 16.52
N LEU A 46 11.57 17.10 16.86
CA LEU A 46 11.76 15.95 15.98
C LEU A 46 10.82 16.04 14.77
N ARG A 47 9.53 16.37 14.96
CA ARG A 47 8.59 16.58 13.85
C ARG A 47 9.02 17.72 12.93
N HIS A 48 9.47 18.84 13.51
CA HIS A 48 9.98 19.95 12.72
C HIS A 48 11.18 19.53 11.86
N SER A 49 12.14 18.83 12.46
CA SER A 49 13.30 18.29 11.75
C SER A 49 12.89 17.31 10.65
N ALA A 50 11.96 16.40 10.95
CA ALA A 50 11.42 15.43 9.99
C ALA A 50 10.84 16.14 8.76
N LEU A 51 10.07 17.22 8.94
CA LEU A 51 9.52 18.01 7.84
C LEU A 51 10.62 18.62 6.95
N LEU A 52 11.69 19.16 7.55
CA LEU A 52 12.83 19.72 6.79
C LEU A 52 13.54 18.66 5.95
N TYR A 53 13.74 17.46 6.50
CA TYR A 53 14.31 16.33 5.76
C TYR A 53 13.39 15.92 4.61
N ARG A 54 12.08 15.80 4.83
CA ARG A 54 11.10 15.50 3.78
C ARG A 54 11.16 16.52 2.65
N GLU A 55 11.11 17.82 2.96
CA GLU A 55 11.16 18.89 1.96
C GLU A 55 12.47 18.88 1.17
N THR A 56 13.59 18.59 1.83
CA THR A 56 14.89 18.48 1.19
C THR A 56 14.94 17.29 0.23
N ALA A 57 14.44 16.13 0.64
CA ALA A 57 14.33 14.95 -0.21
C ALA A 57 13.43 15.22 -1.43
N GLN A 58 12.26 15.84 -1.25
CA GLN A 58 11.36 16.18 -2.36
C GLN A 58 11.97 17.18 -3.33
N ARG A 59 12.70 18.18 -2.83
CA ARG A 59 13.41 19.16 -3.66
C ARG A 59 14.53 18.51 -4.45
N ALA A 60 15.27 17.57 -3.86
CA ALA A 60 16.30 16.80 -4.55
C ALA A 60 15.69 15.87 -5.60
N LEU A 61 14.59 15.18 -5.30
CA LEU A 61 13.91 14.26 -6.22
C LEU A 61 13.46 15.00 -7.49
N ARG A 62 12.87 16.19 -7.36
CA ARG A 62 12.44 17.02 -8.51
C ARG A 62 13.59 17.52 -9.38
N LYS A 63 14.83 17.46 -8.88
CA LYS A 63 16.03 17.88 -9.61
C LYS A 63 16.72 16.73 -10.34
N ILE A 64 16.28 15.48 -10.15
CA ILE A 64 16.84 14.34 -10.88
C ILE A 64 16.49 14.50 -12.36
N PRO A 65 17.49 14.54 -13.27
CA PRO A 65 17.24 14.60 -14.71
C PRO A 65 16.43 13.42 -15.23
N LEU A 66 15.56 13.65 -16.22
CA LEU A 66 14.75 12.59 -16.84
C LEU A 66 15.58 11.49 -17.51
N PHE A 67 16.81 11.81 -17.93
CA PHE A 67 17.73 10.91 -18.63
C PHE A 67 18.86 10.41 -17.72
N THR A 68 18.67 10.42 -16.40
CA THR A 68 19.63 9.80 -15.48
C THR A 68 19.75 8.31 -15.81
N GLU A 69 20.98 7.82 -15.91
CA GLU A 69 21.28 6.42 -16.18
C GLU A 69 20.68 5.50 -15.10
N SER A 70 20.04 4.41 -15.54
CA SER A 70 19.46 3.40 -14.66
C SER A 70 20.53 2.79 -13.76
N SER A 71 20.34 2.90 -12.45
CA SER A 71 21.29 2.45 -11.44
C SER A 71 20.58 2.11 -10.13
N LEU A 72 21.22 1.31 -9.26
CA LEU A 72 20.66 0.98 -7.95
C LEU A 72 20.36 2.23 -7.09
N PRO A 73 21.23 3.26 -7.02
CA PRO A 73 20.90 4.50 -6.31
C PRO A 73 19.70 5.24 -6.89
N LEU A 74 19.50 5.22 -8.21
CA LEU A 74 18.32 5.83 -8.83
C LEU A 74 17.05 5.06 -8.43
N LEU A 75 17.11 3.73 -8.40
CA LEU A 75 16.02 2.89 -7.94
C LEU A 75 15.66 3.18 -6.48
N GLN A 76 16.66 3.19 -5.60
CA GLN A 76 16.49 3.51 -4.17
C GLN A 76 15.92 4.93 -3.97
N ALA A 77 16.40 5.93 -4.71
CA ALA A 77 15.89 7.30 -4.64
C ALA A 77 14.43 7.39 -5.13
N THR A 78 14.10 6.66 -6.19
CA THR A 78 12.73 6.61 -6.75
C THR A 78 11.76 5.95 -5.77
N LEU A 79 12.13 4.80 -5.19
CA LEU A 79 11.37 4.12 -4.14
C LEU A 79 11.16 5.01 -2.91
N CYS A 80 12.21 5.70 -2.46
CA CYS A 80 12.11 6.70 -1.41
C CYS A 80 11.09 7.79 -1.77
N GLY A 81 11.12 8.27 -3.01
CA GLY A 81 10.14 9.22 -3.54
C GLY A 81 8.70 8.73 -3.42
N ILE A 82 8.43 7.47 -3.78
CA ILE A 82 7.10 6.84 -3.66
C ILE A 82 6.63 6.93 -2.21
N PHE A 83 7.47 6.52 -1.24
CA PHE A 83 7.08 6.54 0.18
C PHE A 83 6.82 7.95 0.72
N LEU A 84 7.56 8.96 0.25
CA LEU A 84 7.31 10.35 0.63
C LEU A 84 5.96 10.85 0.11
N TYR A 85 5.65 10.62 -1.16
CA TYR A 85 4.39 11.06 -1.76
C TYR A 85 3.19 10.23 -1.27
N GLN A 86 3.42 8.95 -0.92
CA GLN A 86 2.39 8.13 -0.30
C GLN A 86 1.98 8.71 1.05
N GLY A 87 2.95 9.15 1.87
CA GLY A 87 2.66 9.84 3.14
C GLY A 87 1.97 11.22 3.00
N LEU A 88 1.84 11.73 1.78
CA LEU A 88 1.04 12.93 1.48
C LEU A 88 -0.33 12.59 0.88
N GLY A 89 -0.59 11.32 0.56
CA GLY A 89 -1.76 10.88 -0.17
C GLY A 89 -1.75 11.26 -1.65
N ASP A 90 -0.58 11.59 -2.23
CA ASP A 90 -0.45 11.90 -3.66
C ASP A 90 -0.27 10.62 -4.49
N ILE A 91 -1.38 9.93 -4.69
CA ILE A 91 -1.46 8.66 -5.42
C ILE A 91 -0.96 8.82 -6.86
N SER A 92 -1.18 9.98 -7.49
CA SER A 92 -0.83 10.23 -8.89
C SER A 92 0.68 10.22 -9.09
N THR A 93 1.41 10.95 -8.24
CA THR A 93 2.87 10.96 -8.27
C THR A 93 3.43 9.58 -7.89
N CYS A 94 2.84 8.90 -6.91
CA CYS A 94 3.25 7.55 -6.55
C CYS A 94 3.15 6.57 -7.73
N GLN A 95 2.07 6.60 -8.51
CA GLN A 95 1.89 5.74 -9.69
C GLN A 95 2.97 5.98 -10.75
N GLU A 96 3.28 7.25 -11.06
CA GLU A 96 4.33 7.57 -12.04
C GLU A 96 5.73 7.18 -11.55
N LEU A 97 6.00 7.38 -10.26
CA LEU A 97 7.25 6.94 -9.66
C LEU A 97 7.35 5.41 -9.60
N THR A 98 6.27 4.68 -9.32
CA THR A 98 6.26 3.21 -9.40
C THR A 98 6.56 2.73 -10.81
N LYS A 99 5.94 3.35 -11.84
CA LYS A 99 6.28 3.03 -13.24
C LYS A 99 7.76 3.24 -13.54
N THR A 100 8.33 4.33 -13.02
CA THR A 100 9.74 4.65 -13.19
C THR A 100 10.62 3.64 -12.46
N ALA A 101 10.29 3.30 -11.21
CA ALA A 101 11.03 2.32 -10.40
C ALA A 101 11.03 0.93 -11.06
N CYS A 102 9.89 0.45 -11.55
CA CYS A 102 9.80 -0.83 -12.25
C CYS A 102 10.67 -0.85 -13.52
N ARG A 103 10.69 0.24 -14.31
CA ARG A 103 11.57 0.34 -15.49
C ARG A 103 13.04 0.32 -15.10
N VAL A 104 13.45 1.16 -14.15
CA VAL A 104 14.83 1.18 -13.66
C VAL A 104 15.23 -0.21 -13.14
N CYS A 105 14.35 -0.88 -12.37
CA CYS A 105 14.55 -2.23 -11.86
C CYS A 105 14.81 -3.26 -12.99
N MET A 106 14.06 -3.18 -14.09
CA MET A 106 14.29 -4.04 -15.27
C MET A 106 15.59 -3.68 -15.99
N ASP A 107 15.86 -2.39 -16.20
CA ASP A 107 17.04 -1.90 -16.93
C ASP A 107 18.36 -2.31 -16.27
N ILE A 108 18.42 -2.31 -14.93
CA ILE A 108 19.61 -2.75 -14.18
C ILE A 108 19.66 -4.28 -13.98
N GLY A 109 18.70 -5.02 -14.53
CA GLY A 109 18.67 -6.48 -14.49
C GLY A 109 18.21 -7.10 -13.17
N LEU A 110 17.53 -6.36 -12.28
CA LEU A 110 17.07 -6.87 -10.97
C LEU A 110 15.74 -7.65 -11.01
N HIS A 111 15.32 -8.15 -12.18
CA HIS A 111 14.13 -8.99 -12.28
C HIS A 111 14.53 -10.48 -12.25
N PRO A 112 13.72 -11.37 -11.64
CA PRO A 112 14.18 -12.71 -11.28
C PRO A 112 14.44 -13.63 -12.48
N ASP A 113 13.92 -13.28 -13.67
CA ASP A 113 14.15 -14.03 -14.90
C ASP A 113 15.54 -13.76 -15.52
N ALA A 114 16.18 -12.62 -15.21
CA ALA A 114 17.48 -12.24 -15.76
C ALA A 114 18.67 -12.59 -14.85
N THR A 115 18.47 -12.48 -13.55
CA THR A 115 19.48 -12.83 -12.55
C THR A 115 18.90 -13.93 -11.71
N GLY A 116 19.49 -15.13 -11.73
CA GLY A 116 19.15 -16.16 -10.75
C GLY A 116 19.25 -15.55 -9.35
N MET A 117 18.09 -15.19 -8.79
CA MET A 117 17.95 -14.24 -7.66
C MET A 117 18.60 -14.77 -6.37
N HIS A 118 19.08 -16.01 -6.41
CA HIS A 118 19.92 -16.66 -5.43
C HIS A 118 21.26 -15.95 -5.14
N ASN A 119 21.74 -15.06 -6.03
CA ASN A 119 23.01 -14.33 -5.83
C ASN A 119 22.85 -12.81 -5.61
N SER A 120 21.63 -12.27 -5.61
CA SER A 120 21.40 -10.83 -5.40
C SER A 120 21.74 -10.41 -3.98
N ASN A 121 22.29 -9.20 -3.80
CA ASN A 121 22.53 -8.66 -2.47
C ASN A 121 21.20 -8.27 -1.79
N GLU A 122 21.23 -8.06 -0.48
CA GLU A 122 20.02 -7.77 0.31
C GLU A 122 19.30 -6.49 -0.17
N GLU A 123 20.04 -5.42 -0.47
CA GLU A 123 19.47 -4.15 -0.93
C GLU A 123 18.74 -4.28 -2.27
N GLU A 124 19.33 -5.02 -3.20
CA GLU A 124 18.76 -5.31 -4.52
C GLU A 124 17.44 -6.07 -4.39
N TYR A 125 17.42 -7.11 -3.54
CA TYR A 125 16.20 -7.88 -3.28
C TYR A 125 15.11 -7.00 -2.66
N TYR A 126 15.43 -6.14 -1.68
CA TYR A 126 14.45 -5.21 -1.11
C TYR A 126 13.91 -4.24 -2.15
N CYS A 127 14.75 -3.73 -3.04
CA CYS A 127 14.31 -2.83 -4.11
C CYS A 127 13.36 -3.54 -5.08
N PHE A 128 13.72 -4.75 -5.52
CA PHE A 128 12.87 -5.57 -6.39
C PHE A 128 11.53 -5.90 -5.71
N MET A 129 11.57 -6.39 -4.47
CA MET A 129 10.38 -6.77 -3.71
C MET A 129 9.41 -5.58 -3.55
N TRP A 130 9.92 -4.38 -3.25
CA TRP A 130 9.08 -3.20 -3.20
C TRP A 130 8.51 -2.81 -4.56
N CYS A 131 9.30 -2.90 -5.64
CA CYS A 131 8.77 -2.68 -6.99
C CYS A 131 7.64 -3.66 -7.31
N TYR A 132 7.82 -4.94 -6.98
CA TYR A 132 6.81 -5.98 -7.17
C TYR A 132 5.53 -5.68 -6.40
N ILE A 133 5.62 -5.47 -5.08
CA ILE A 133 4.47 -5.18 -4.22
C ILE A 133 3.72 -3.93 -4.69
N LEU A 134 4.46 -2.86 -5.01
CA LEU A 134 3.86 -1.60 -5.46
C LEU A 134 3.15 -1.76 -6.80
N ASP A 135 3.79 -2.41 -7.77
CA ASP A 135 3.24 -2.65 -9.10
C ASP A 135 1.95 -3.49 -9.03
N ARG A 136 1.94 -4.59 -8.27
CA ARG A 136 0.75 -5.45 -8.13
C ARG A 136 -0.42 -4.76 -7.49
N ASN A 137 -0.19 -3.94 -6.47
CA ASN A 137 -1.27 -3.18 -5.84
C ASN A 137 -1.86 -2.12 -6.77
N TYR A 138 -1.04 -1.40 -7.56
CA TYR A 138 -1.58 -0.43 -8.51
C TYR A 138 -2.30 -1.10 -9.68
N ALA A 139 -1.74 -2.18 -10.22
CA ALA A 139 -2.38 -3.00 -11.24
C ALA A 139 -3.73 -3.54 -10.75
N TRP A 140 -3.78 -4.05 -9.51
CA TRP A 140 -4.99 -4.50 -8.82
C TRP A 140 -6.02 -3.39 -8.66
N LYS A 141 -5.60 -2.23 -8.15
CA LYS A 141 -6.49 -1.09 -7.89
C LYS A 141 -7.12 -0.54 -9.17
N ILE A 142 -6.36 -0.47 -10.26
CA ILE A 142 -6.80 0.17 -11.51
C ILE A 142 -7.45 -0.85 -12.46
N GLY A 143 -7.23 -2.15 -12.26
CA GLY A 143 -7.67 -3.19 -13.19
C GLY A 143 -6.88 -3.16 -14.50
N ARG A 144 -5.55 -3.04 -14.41
CA ARG A 144 -4.64 -3.02 -15.58
C ARG A 144 -3.50 -4.02 -15.39
N PRO A 145 -2.83 -4.45 -16.47
CA PRO A 145 -1.62 -5.26 -16.35
C PRO A 145 -0.55 -4.56 -15.52
N GLY A 146 0.20 -5.35 -14.74
CA GLY A 146 1.42 -4.89 -14.08
C GLY A 146 2.53 -4.56 -15.09
N ILE A 147 3.51 -3.81 -14.63
CA ILE A 147 4.68 -3.38 -15.41
C ILE A 147 5.75 -4.44 -15.38
N LEU A 148 5.97 -5.06 -14.21
CA LEU A 148 6.92 -6.16 -14.07
C LEU A 148 6.27 -7.43 -14.59
N THR A 149 6.69 -7.89 -15.77
CA THR A 149 6.27 -9.19 -16.31
C THR A 149 7.16 -10.28 -15.77
N LEU A 150 6.58 -11.26 -15.07
CA LEU A 150 7.28 -12.43 -14.57
C LEU A 150 6.83 -13.68 -15.33
N GLY A 151 7.74 -14.63 -15.52
CA GLY A 151 7.38 -15.97 -15.96
C GLY A 151 6.46 -16.70 -14.96
N PRO A 152 5.66 -17.68 -15.42
CA PRO A 152 4.72 -18.43 -14.57
C PRO A 152 5.39 -19.23 -13.44
N ASP A 153 6.67 -19.58 -13.56
CA ASP A 153 7.44 -20.36 -12.56
C ASP A 153 8.42 -19.50 -11.76
N THR A 154 8.37 -18.18 -11.91
CA THR A 154 9.35 -17.26 -11.35
C THR A 154 9.15 -17.10 -9.85
N ARG A 155 10.12 -17.56 -9.06
CA ARG A 155 10.11 -17.41 -7.60
C ARG A 155 10.50 -16.00 -7.18
N VAL A 156 9.56 -15.32 -6.53
CA VAL A 156 9.73 -13.98 -5.92
C VAL A 156 10.25 -14.08 -4.47
N ASP A 157 10.35 -15.30 -3.93
CA ASP A 157 10.74 -15.57 -2.55
C ASP A 157 12.16 -15.10 -2.22
N PRO A 158 12.42 -14.78 -0.93
CA PRO A 158 13.75 -14.36 -0.50
C PRO A 158 14.84 -15.41 -0.80
N PRO A 159 16.06 -14.98 -1.17
CA PRO A 159 17.14 -15.89 -1.59
C PRO A 159 17.64 -16.85 -0.49
N THR A 160 17.48 -16.46 0.78
CA THR A 160 17.90 -17.25 1.95
C THR A 160 16.74 -17.42 2.93
N SER A 161 16.82 -18.43 3.80
CA SER A 161 15.90 -18.63 4.93
C SER A 161 16.12 -17.64 6.09
N ARG A 162 16.97 -16.60 5.90
CA ARG A 162 17.41 -15.67 6.96
C ARG A 162 17.63 -14.20 6.55
N PRO A 163 16.91 -13.56 5.63
CA PRO A 163 16.86 -12.11 5.70
C PRO A 163 15.98 -11.73 6.90
N ILE A 164 16.34 -10.70 7.66
CA ILE A 164 15.49 -10.14 8.73
C ILE A 164 14.39 -9.32 8.05
N ILE A 165 13.62 -9.95 7.17
CA ILE A 165 12.42 -9.35 6.60
C ILE A 165 11.37 -9.38 7.69
N SER A 166 10.76 -8.23 7.97
CA SER A 166 9.66 -8.19 8.91
C SER A 166 8.53 -9.10 8.41
N THR A 167 7.90 -9.82 9.32
CA THR A 167 6.73 -10.66 9.01
C THR A 167 5.66 -9.85 8.24
N LEU A 168 5.56 -8.54 8.50
CA LEU A 168 4.73 -7.59 7.77
C LEU A 168 4.98 -7.57 6.28
N LEU A 169 6.24 -7.46 5.90
CA LEU A 169 6.59 -7.34 4.51
C LEU A 169 6.45 -8.67 3.78
N LEU A 170 6.67 -9.81 4.47
CA LEU A 170 6.37 -11.13 3.93
C LEU A 170 4.87 -11.31 3.66
N ILE A 171 4.00 -10.87 4.57
CA ILE A 171 2.54 -10.94 4.35
C ILE A 171 2.14 -10.06 3.15
N TYR A 172 2.66 -8.84 3.03
CA TYR A 172 2.38 -8.00 1.86
C TYR A 172 2.93 -8.60 0.55
N LEU A 173 4.06 -9.31 0.60
CA LEU A 173 4.59 -10.03 -0.55
C LEU A 173 3.66 -11.18 -0.97
N GLU A 174 3.15 -11.96 -0.02
CA GLU A 174 2.15 -13.00 -0.30
C GLU A 174 0.87 -12.40 -0.90
N LEU A 175 0.37 -11.29 -0.34
CA LEU A 175 -0.77 -10.57 -0.90
C LEU A 175 -0.50 -10.08 -2.35
N ALA A 176 0.72 -9.63 -2.65
CA ALA A 176 1.09 -9.22 -4.00
C ALA A 176 1.12 -10.39 -4.99
N LYS A 177 1.59 -11.58 -4.57
CA LYS A 177 1.56 -12.81 -5.41
C LYS A 177 0.13 -13.23 -5.75
N ILE A 178 -0.79 -13.10 -4.79
CA ILE A 178 -2.22 -13.33 -5.01
C ILE A 178 -2.76 -12.36 -6.06
N GLN A 179 -2.50 -11.06 -5.87
CA GLN A 179 -2.92 -10.03 -6.81
C GLN A 179 -2.39 -10.34 -8.21
N ASP A 180 -1.11 -10.69 -8.34
CA ASP A 180 -0.49 -11.04 -9.62
C ASP A 180 -1.25 -12.15 -10.35
N THR A 181 -1.62 -13.20 -9.62
CA THR A 181 -2.36 -14.32 -10.20
C THR A 181 -3.79 -13.93 -10.61
N MET A 182 -4.38 -12.96 -9.91
CA MET A 182 -5.77 -12.56 -10.09
C MET A 182 -5.96 -11.36 -11.04
N ILE A 183 -4.92 -10.56 -11.31
CA ILE A 183 -4.96 -9.41 -12.23
C ILE A 183 -5.48 -9.76 -13.62
N PRO A 184 -5.09 -10.88 -14.27
CA PRO A 184 -5.65 -11.26 -15.57
C PRO A 184 -7.18 -11.35 -15.57
N PHE A 185 -7.80 -11.82 -14.48
CA PHE A 185 -9.26 -11.93 -14.34
C PHE A 185 -9.95 -10.57 -14.24
N LEU A 186 -9.26 -9.54 -13.72
CA LEU A 186 -9.77 -8.16 -13.71
C LEU A 186 -9.83 -7.56 -15.12
N ILE A 187 -8.95 -8.01 -16.02
CA ILE A 187 -8.80 -7.48 -17.37
C ILE A 187 -9.70 -8.24 -18.35
N ASP A 188 -9.69 -9.58 -18.27
CA ASP A 188 -10.49 -10.47 -19.12
C ASP A 188 -10.96 -11.70 -18.32
N SER A 189 -12.26 -11.74 -18.02
CA SER A 189 -12.89 -12.80 -17.24
C SER A 189 -12.91 -14.17 -17.93
N SER A 190 -12.55 -14.25 -19.22
CA SER A 190 -12.54 -15.49 -19.99
C SER A 190 -11.23 -16.30 -19.91
N THR A 191 -10.18 -15.72 -19.32
CA THR A 191 -8.80 -16.26 -19.39
C THR A 191 -8.33 -17.01 -18.14
N GLY A 192 -9.16 -17.10 -17.10
CA GLY A 192 -8.67 -17.45 -15.76
C GLY A 192 -9.11 -18.81 -15.20
N ASP A 193 -8.19 -19.50 -14.52
CA ASP A 193 -8.47 -20.73 -13.75
C ASP A 193 -8.93 -20.40 -12.32
N TRP A 194 -10.25 -20.44 -12.09
CA TRP A 194 -10.87 -20.20 -10.78
C TRP A 194 -10.44 -21.20 -9.69
N ASN A 195 -9.73 -22.29 -10.00
CA ASN A 195 -9.19 -23.20 -8.98
C ASN A 195 -8.10 -22.55 -8.14
N VAL A 196 -7.36 -21.56 -8.68
CA VAL A 196 -6.38 -20.78 -7.91
C VAL A 196 -7.05 -20.01 -6.78
N CYS A 197 -8.32 -19.62 -6.97
CA CYS A 197 -9.10 -18.93 -5.96
C CYS A 197 -9.37 -19.79 -4.71
N ARG A 198 -9.33 -21.12 -4.86
CA ARG A 198 -9.52 -22.06 -3.76
C ARG A 198 -8.27 -22.22 -2.89
N ALA A 199 -7.08 -21.95 -3.43
CA ALA A 199 -5.83 -21.96 -2.68
C ALA A 199 -5.75 -20.81 -1.65
N PHE A 200 -6.56 -19.77 -1.79
CA PHE A 200 -6.57 -18.62 -0.86
C PHE A 200 -7.14 -18.93 0.53
N ASN A 201 -7.90 -20.02 0.69
CA ASN A 201 -8.40 -20.44 2.01
C ASN A 201 -7.29 -20.86 2.98
N SER A 202 -6.04 -21.00 2.53
CA SER A 202 -4.89 -21.38 3.36
C SER A 202 -4.02 -20.22 3.82
N ILE A 203 -4.35 -18.97 3.46
CA ILE A 203 -3.64 -17.82 4.03
C ILE A 203 -4.17 -17.60 5.43
N GLU A 204 -3.32 -17.93 6.40
CA GLU A 204 -3.63 -17.68 7.80
C GLU A 204 -3.85 -16.18 8.00
N SER A 205 -4.96 -15.85 8.67
CA SER A 205 -5.14 -14.53 9.28
C SER A 205 -3.85 -14.16 10.01
N PRO A 206 -3.39 -12.89 9.92
CA PRO A 206 -2.18 -12.48 10.61
C PRO A 206 -2.25 -12.88 12.09
N SER A 207 -1.14 -13.43 12.59
CA SER A 207 -1.07 -14.07 13.90
C SER A 207 -1.36 -13.09 15.04
N PRO A 208 -2.07 -13.50 16.11
CA PRO A 208 -2.27 -12.67 17.29
C PRO A 208 -0.96 -12.36 18.05
N ASN A 209 0.13 -13.10 17.78
CA ASN A 209 1.43 -12.92 18.44
C ASN A 209 2.34 -11.89 17.73
N TRP A 210 1.73 -10.87 17.14
CA TRP A 210 2.44 -9.84 16.37
C TRP A 210 3.34 -8.97 17.26
N THR A 211 4.60 -8.79 16.86
CA THR A 211 5.62 -8.04 17.63
C THR A 211 6.03 -6.71 16.99
N GLY A 212 5.16 -6.13 16.16
CA GLY A 212 5.38 -4.82 15.55
C GLY A 212 5.42 -3.66 16.53
N LEU A 213 5.97 -2.52 16.10
CA LEU A 213 6.04 -1.29 16.90
C LEU A 213 4.64 -0.75 17.19
N ASP A 214 3.69 -0.99 16.29
CA ASP A 214 2.30 -0.60 16.43
C ASP A 214 1.35 -1.74 16.09
N VAL A 215 1.31 -2.73 16.99
CA VAL A 215 0.55 -3.95 16.78
C VAL A 215 -0.88 -3.71 16.33
N SER A 216 -1.61 -2.78 16.96
CA SER A 216 -3.03 -2.55 16.64
C SER A 216 -3.24 -2.06 15.20
N SER A 217 -2.60 -0.96 14.80
CA SER A 217 -2.84 -0.41 13.45
C SER A 217 -2.14 -1.20 12.35
N GLU A 218 -1.00 -1.84 12.64
CA GLU A 218 -0.35 -2.76 11.69
C GLU A 218 -1.26 -3.96 11.39
N MET A 219 -1.83 -4.58 12.43
CA MET A 219 -2.77 -5.69 12.29
C MET A 219 -4.06 -5.26 11.59
N ALA A 220 -4.62 -4.10 11.94
CA ALA A 220 -5.79 -3.56 11.27
C ALA A 220 -5.51 -3.29 9.78
N SER A 221 -4.33 -2.79 9.43
CA SER A 221 -3.93 -2.55 8.03
C SER A 221 -3.74 -3.85 7.24
N LEU A 222 -3.19 -4.88 7.87
CA LEU A 222 -3.10 -6.22 7.28
C LEU A 222 -4.48 -6.83 7.05
N ASN A 223 -5.36 -6.78 8.05
CA ASN A 223 -6.74 -7.26 7.93
C ASN A 223 -7.50 -6.52 6.83
N PHE A 224 -7.34 -5.19 6.76
CA PHE A 224 -7.90 -4.38 5.68
C PHE A 224 -7.40 -4.85 4.31
N SER A 225 -6.08 -4.98 4.14
CA SER A 225 -5.45 -5.34 2.87
C SER A 225 -5.90 -6.73 2.39
N TYR A 226 -5.91 -7.70 3.30
CA TYR A 226 -6.39 -9.05 3.04
C TYR A 226 -7.85 -9.05 2.57
N HIS A 227 -8.73 -8.41 3.36
CA HIS A 227 -10.15 -8.38 3.02
C HIS A 227 -10.45 -7.53 1.79
N SER A 228 -9.64 -6.52 1.44
CA SER A 228 -9.82 -5.75 0.21
C SER A 228 -9.53 -6.55 -1.05
N ILE A 229 -8.46 -7.34 -1.02
CA ILE A 229 -8.17 -8.29 -2.09
C ILE A 229 -9.26 -9.36 -2.16
N MET A 230 -9.62 -9.96 -1.02
CA MET A 230 -10.62 -11.03 -0.97
C MET A 230 -12.00 -10.58 -1.43
N THR A 231 -12.47 -9.41 -0.98
CA THR A 231 -13.74 -8.83 -1.41
C THR A 231 -13.74 -8.61 -2.91
N SER A 232 -12.66 -8.06 -3.47
CA SER A 232 -12.54 -7.82 -4.91
C SER A 232 -12.57 -9.13 -5.70
N ILE A 233 -11.87 -10.18 -5.24
CA ILE A 233 -11.92 -11.52 -5.82
C ILE A 233 -13.34 -12.08 -5.79
N LEU A 234 -13.98 -12.12 -4.62
CA LEU A 234 -15.32 -12.67 -4.43
C LEU A 234 -16.39 -11.89 -5.20
N TYR A 235 -16.20 -10.58 -5.36
CA TYR A 235 -17.07 -9.73 -6.15
C TYR A 235 -17.01 -10.09 -7.64
N LEU A 236 -15.81 -10.34 -8.19
CA LEU A 236 -15.65 -10.80 -9.57
C LEU A 236 -16.27 -12.18 -9.79
N HIS A 237 -16.12 -13.11 -8.84
CA HIS A 237 -16.71 -14.45 -8.95
C HIS A 237 -18.24 -14.43 -9.01
N GLN A 238 -18.91 -13.52 -8.29
CA GLN A 238 -20.36 -13.40 -8.36
C GLN A 238 -20.87 -13.03 -9.76
N ILE A 239 -20.04 -12.34 -10.54
CA ILE A 239 -20.34 -11.96 -11.92
C ILE A 239 -20.09 -13.16 -12.87
N ALA A 240 -19.22 -14.09 -12.48
CA ALA A 240 -18.87 -15.28 -13.26
C ALA A 240 -19.88 -16.43 -13.08
N PRO A 241 -19.98 -17.37 -14.05
CA PRO A 241 -20.90 -18.50 -13.96
C PRO A 241 -20.43 -19.52 -12.90
N GLY A 242 -21.01 -19.42 -11.70
CA GLY A 242 -20.77 -20.31 -10.57
C GLY A 242 -21.10 -19.58 -9.27
N GLN A 243 -22.20 -19.92 -8.62
CA GLN A 243 -22.66 -19.20 -7.43
C GLN A 243 -21.74 -19.45 -6.22
N VAL A 244 -20.77 -18.56 -6.04
CA VAL A 244 -20.23 -18.28 -4.71
C VAL A 244 -21.31 -17.55 -3.91
N ALA A 245 -21.48 -17.90 -2.63
CA ALA A 245 -22.48 -17.27 -1.79
C ALA A 245 -22.19 -15.77 -1.67
N ILE A 246 -23.14 -14.92 -2.11
CA ILE A 246 -23.13 -13.45 -1.95
C ILE A 246 -22.74 -13.08 -0.50
N GLU A 247 -23.21 -13.86 0.47
CA GLU A 247 -22.92 -13.68 1.89
C GLU A 247 -21.43 -13.78 2.25
N THR A 248 -20.65 -14.62 1.55
CA THR A 248 -19.19 -14.72 1.78
C THR A 248 -18.49 -13.43 1.35
N CYS A 249 -18.89 -12.86 0.21
CA CYS A 249 -18.38 -11.57 -0.25
C CYS A 249 -18.76 -10.44 0.70
N LEU A 250 -20.02 -10.38 1.13
CA LEU A 250 -20.49 -9.37 2.07
C LEU A 250 -19.79 -9.50 3.42
N THR A 251 -19.54 -10.73 3.89
CA THR A 251 -18.77 -10.99 5.11
C THR A 251 -17.36 -10.41 4.99
N SER A 252 -16.64 -10.68 3.89
CA SER A 252 -15.32 -10.09 3.64
C SER A 252 -15.38 -8.57 3.58
N ALA A 253 -16.36 -8.01 2.87
CA ALA A 253 -16.54 -6.57 2.74
C ALA A 253 -16.78 -5.88 4.10
N ARG A 254 -17.56 -6.50 4.98
CA ARG A 254 -17.78 -6.02 6.35
C ARG A 254 -16.49 -6.03 7.17
N GLN A 255 -15.67 -7.06 7.04
CA GLN A 255 -14.39 -7.13 7.76
C GLN A 255 -13.39 -6.09 7.26
N GLU A 256 -13.33 -5.85 5.94
CA GLU A 256 -12.53 -4.77 5.35
C GLU A 256 -12.88 -3.41 5.96
N LEU A 257 -14.17 -3.03 5.93
CA LEU A 257 -14.57 -1.71 6.44
C LEU A 257 -14.43 -1.61 7.96
N ARG A 258 -14.63 -2.69 8.70
CA ARG A 258 -14.37 -2.71 10.16
C ARG A 258 -12.89 -2.51 10.47
N ALA A 259 -12.00 -3.18 9.75
CA ALA A 259 -10.57 -2.99 9.91
C ALA A 259 -10.16 -1.53 9.63
N LEU A 260 -10.78 -0.89 8.63
CA LEU A 260 -10.57 0.53 8.34
C LEU A 260 -11.10 1.45 9.46
N ILE A 261 -12.24 1.13 10.06
CA ILE A 261 -12.76 1.84 11.23
C ILE A 261 -11.80 1.70 12.41
N THR A 262 -11.26 0.50 12.68
CA THR A 262 -10.26 0.27 13.74
C THR A 262 -9.00 1.12 13.56
N ILE A 263 -8.52 1.32 12.31
CA ILE A 263 -7.42 2.26 12.04
C ILE A 263 -7.77 3.69 12.49
N CYS A 264 -9.04 4.10 12.32
CA CYS A 264 -9.53 5.42 12.70
C CYS A 264 -9.75 5.61 14.21
N GLU A 265 -9.77 4.53 15.00
CA GLU A 265 -9.96 4.59 16.47
C GLU A 265 -8.69 5.03 17.22
N SER A 266 -7.54 5.10 16.55
CA SER A 266 -6.29 5.55 17.15
C SER A 266 -6.35 7.03 17.57
N ASN A 267 -5.86 7.32 18.77
CA ASN A 267 -5.76 8.70 19.29
C ASN A 267 -4.64 9.53 18.65
N ASN A 268 -3.83 8.94 17.76
CA ASN A 268 -2.73 9.62 17.08
C ASN A 268 -3.13 9.94 15.63
N THR A 269 -3.70 11.12 15.41
CA THR A 269 -4.24 11.53 14.10
C THR A 269 -3.22 11.50 12.97
N PRO A 270 -1.99 12.05 13.10
CA PRO A 270 -0.98 11.95 12.04
C PRO A 270 -0.69 10.49 11.63
N LYS A 271 -0.63 9.60 12.61
CA LYS A 271 -0.42 8.17 12.38
C LYS A 271 -1.61 7.51 11.70
N THR A 272 -2.84 7.82 12.12
CA THR A 272 -4.06 7.38 11.43
C THR A 272 -4.08 7.81 9.97
N VAL A 273 -3.73 9.08 9.69
CA VAL A 273 -3.64 9.60 8.31
C VAL A 273 -2.64 8.80 7.49
N ALA A 274 -1.45 8.52 8.02
CA ALA A 274 -0.46 7.70 7.34
C ALA A 274 -1.00 6.30 7.00
N TYR A 275 -1.65 5.60 7.93
CA TYR A 275 -2.25 4.29 7.63
C TYR A 275 -3.38 4.37 6.61
N LEU A 276 -4.23 5.41 6.67
CA LEU A 276 -5.29 5.64 5.68
C LEU A 276 -4.73 5.89 4.28
N HIS A 277 -3.58 6.55 4.16
CA HIS A 277 -2.89 6.67 2.87
C HIS A 277 -2.44 5.30 2.34
N TRP A 278 -1.94 4.42 3.19
CA TRP A 278 -1.50 3.07 2.79
C TRP A 278 -2.63 2.04 2.65
N THR A 279 -3.86 2.39 3.04
CA THR A 279 -5.03 1.51 3.00
C THR A 279 -6.11 2.10 2.09
N LEU A 280 -6.96 2.99 2.61
CA LEU A 280 -8.08 3.64 1.92
C LEU A 280 -7.70 4.23 0.55
N LEU A 281 -6.52 4.85 0.45
CA LEU A 281 -6.07 5.48 -0.80
C LEU A 281 -5.29 4.53 -1.71
N TYR A 282 -4.93 3.34 -1.25
CA TYR A 282 -4.05 2.42 -1.97
C TYR A 282 -4.77 1.17 -2.51
N TYR A 283 -5.89 0.80 -1.92
CA TYR A 283 -6.71 -0.34 -2.34
C TYR A 283 -8.03 0.09 -3.03
N PRO A 284 -8.73 -0.83 -3.73
CA PRO A 284 -10.05 -0.57 -4.31
C PRO A 284 -11.12 -0.23 -3.27
N ILE A 285 -12.21 0.40 -3.72
CA ILE A 285 -13.38 0.73 -2.87
C ILE A 285 -14.50 -0.32 -2.93
N THR A 286 -14.18 -1.52 -3.41
CA THR A 286 -15.15 -2.58 -3.75
C THR A 286 -16.05 -2.94 -2.58
N ALA A 287 -15.52 -3.08 -1.35
CA ALA A 287 -16.35 -3.36 -0.17
C ALA A 287 -17.37 -2.28 0.14
N CYS A 288 -16.97 -1.01 0.01
CA CYS A 288 -17.88 0.10 0.25
C CYS A 288 -19.04 0.06 -0.75
N PHE A 289 -18.75 -0.21 -2.01
CA PHE A 289 -19.76 -0.37 -3.05
C PHE A 289 -20.66 -1.60 -2.82
N ALA A 290 -20.08 -2.75 -2.45
CA ALA A 290 -20.84 -3.98 -2.19
C ALA A 290 -21.82 -3.81 -1.02
N LEU A 291 -21.38 -3.21 0.09
CA LEU A 291 -22.26 -2.95 1.23
C LEU A 291 -23.30 -1.87 0.95
N PHE A 292 -22.95 -0.84 0.17
CA PHE A 292 -23.93 0.14 -0.29
C PHE A 292 -25.05 -0.52 -1.10
N CYS A 293 -24.69 -1.33 -2.09
CA CYS A 293 -25.65 -2.06 -2.91
C CYS A 293 -26.54 -2.98 -2.07
N ASN A 294 -25.95 -3.74 -1.14
CA ASN A 294 -26.71 -4.64 -0.28
C ASN A 294 -27.66 -3.88 0.66
N ALA A 295 -27.18 -2.80 1.29
CA ALA A 295 -28.00 -1.98 2.18
C ALA A 295 -29.23 -1.39 1.46
N VAL A 296 -29.06 -0.95 0.21
CA VAL A 296 -30.16 -0.42 -0.62
C VAL A 296 -31.10 -1.53 -1.10
N ALA A 297 -30.55 -2.64 -1.60
CA ALA A 297 -31.35 -3.71 -2.21
C ALA A 297 -32.17 -4.51 -1.20
N THR A 298 -31.69 -4.64 0.04
CA THR A 298 -32.28 -5.53 1.05
C THR A 298 -32.71 -4.81 2.33
N CYS A 299 -32.55 -3.48 2.39
CA CYS A 299 -32.76 -2.70 3.62
C CYS A 299 -31.90 -3.21 4.79
N HIS A 300 -30.69 -3.71 4.51
CA HIS A 300 -29.84 -4.31 5.55
C HIS A 300 -29.25 -3.25 6.49
N HIS A 301 -29.84 -3.13 7.68
CA HIS A 301 -29.49 -2.09 8.66
C HIS A 301 -28.02 -2.17 9.16
N GLY A 302 -27.47 -3.38 9.35
CA GLY A 302 -26.10 -3.54 9.83
C GLY A 302 -25.06 -2.92 8.88
N ASP A 303 -25.12 -3.27 7.60
CA ASP A 303 -24.29 -2.71 6.54
C ASP A 303 -24.42 -1.19 6.42
N PHE A 304 -25.63 -0.65 6.55
CA PHE A 304 -25.82 0.80 6.63
C PHE A 304 -25.10 1.44 7.81
N GLN A 305 -25.15 0.83 9.01
CA GLN A 305 -24.43 1.34 10.17
C GLN A 305 -22.91 1.30 9.98
N ILE A 306 -22.38 0.28 9.29
CA ILE A 306 -20.95 0.20 8.97
C ILE A 306 -20.56 1.36 8.03
N LEU A 307 -21.32 1.58 6.95
CA LEU A 307 -21.07 2.69 6.01
C LEU A 307 -21.11 4.05 6.73
N LYS A 308 -22.09 4.23 7.62
CA LYS A 308 -22.23 5.45 8.42
C LYS A 308 -21.07 5.63 9.40
N ALA A 309 -20.67 4.57 10.10
CA ALA A 309 -19.55 4.59 11.03
C ALA A 309 -18.25 4.98 10.31
N LEU A 310 -17.98 4.37 9.15
CA LEU A 310 -16.82 4.68 8.32
C LEU A 310 -16.82 6.14 7.85
N ALA A 311 -17.93 6.63 7.32
CA ALA A 311 -18.04 8.01 6.83
C ALA A 311 -17.85 9.05 7.96
N ASN A 312 -18.17 8.68 9.20
CA ASN A 312 -17.99 9.53 10.37
C ASN A 312 -16.55 9.48 10.92
N CYS A 313 -15.94 8.30 11.01
CA CYS A 313 -14.61 8.16 11.59
C CYS A 313 -13.52 8.84 10.73
N LEU A 314 -13.73 8.93 9.41
CA LEU A 314 -12.83 9.65 8.50
C LEU A 314 -12.87 11.19 8.67
N ALA A 315 -13.86 11.75 9.37
CA ALA A 315 -14.03 13.20 9.47
C ALA A 315 -12.81 13.92 10.04
N HIS A 316 -12.23 13.36 11.11
CA HIS A 316 -11.08 13.96 11.76
C HIS A 316 -9.84 13.91 10.84
N SER A 317 -9.53 12.75 10.28
CA SER A 317 -8.41 12.57 9.34
C SER A 317 -8.57 13.38 8.05
N GLY A 318 -9.81 13.60 7.60
CA GLY A 318 -10.12 14.44 6.44
C GLY A 318 -9.67 15.89 6.62
N THR A 319 -9.71 16.43 7.85
CA THR A 319 -9.21 17.80 8.11
C THR A 319 -7.71 17.96 7.87
N MET A 320 -6.95 16.86 7.95
CA MET A 320 -5.50 16.84 7.80
C MET A 320 -5.06 16.40 6.39
N SER A 321 -5.94 15.79 5.60
CA SER A 321 -5.60 15.25 4.28
C SER A 321 -6.77 15.36 3.31
N GLN A 322 -6.57 16.19 2.27
CA GLN A 322 -7.57 16.42 1.22
C GLN A 322 -8.00 15.14 0.45
N PRO A 323 -7.08 14.21 0.10
CA PRO A 323 -7.47 12.93 -0.48
C PRO A 323 -8.40 12.11 0.44
N ILE A 324 -8.16 12.11 1.75
CA ILE A 324 -9.03 11.43 2.73
C ILE A 324 -10.39 12.14 2.82
N ALA A 325 -10.42 13.47 2.87
CA ALA A 325 -11.67 14.24 2.85
C ALA A 325 -12.51 13.95 1.60
N THR A 326 -11.87 13.75 0.45
CA THR A 326 -12.54 13.37 -0.80
C THR A 326 -13.23 12.01 -0.66
N MET A 327 -12.53 11.02 -0.11
CA MET A 327 -13.10 9.70 0.16
C MET A 327 -14.23 9.75 1.19
N GLN A 328 -14.07 10.55 2.25
CA GLN A 328 -15.11 10.76 3.25
C GLN A 328 -16.40 11.32 2.60
N ASN A 329 -16.26 12.33 1.74
CA ASN A 329 -17.41 12.93 1.05
C ASN A 329 -18.14 11.91 0.16
N LEU A 330 -17.40 11.07 -0.55
CA LEU A 330 -17.99 9.97 -1.33
C LEU A 330 -18.79 9.02 -0.43
N PHE A 331 -18.24 8.61 0.71
CA PHE A 331 -18.93 7.71 1.62
C PHE A 331 -20.14 8.36 2.30
N GLN A 332 -20.09 9.66 2.60
CA GLN A 332 -21.26 10.42 3.07
C GLN A 332 -22.38 10.44 2.02
N GLN A 333 -22.05 10.52 0.72
CA GLN A 333 -23.06 10.42 -0.33
C GLN A 333 -23.71 9.04 -0.38
N PHE A 334 -22.93 7.95 -0.24
CA PHE A 334 -23.50 6.61 -0.14
C PHE A 334 -24.44 6.46 1.07
N VAL A 335 -24.04 6.97 2.23
CA VAL A 335 -24.89 6.97 3.44
C VAL A 335 -26.17 7.77 3.22
N ALA A 336 -26.09 8.94 2.57
CA ALA A 336 -27.26 9.76 2.26
C ALA A 336 -28.24 9.03 1.33
N LEU A 337 -27.72 8.38 0.27
CA LEU A 337 -28.52 7.60 -0.67
C LEU A 337 -29.16 6.37 -0.02
N SER A 338 -28.42 5.61 0.79
CA SER A 338 -28.96 4.43 1.49
C SER A 338 -30.07 4.79 2.47
N ARG A 339 -30.02 5.98 3.10
CA ARG A 339 -31.01 6.43 4.08
C ARG A 339 -32.43 6.49 3.50
N CYS A 340 -32.57 6.80 2.21
CA CYS A 340 -33.86 6.87 1.52
C CYS A 340 -34.61 5.52 1.48
N PHE A 341 -33.92 4.40 1.72
CA PHE A 341 -34.48 3.04 1.67
C PHE A 341 -34.64 2.39 3.05
N LEU A 342 -34.12 3.05 4.09
CA LEU A 342 -34.03 2.53 5.46
C LEU A 342 -34.81 3.37 6.47
N SER A 343 -35.53 4.38 5.99
CA SER A 343 -36.37 5.30 6.77
C SER A 343 -37.74 4.74 7.06
#